data_AF-A0A920K6Q4-F1
#
_entry.id   AF-A0A920K6Q4-F1
#
_cell.length_a   1.000
_cell.length_b   1.000
_cell.length_c   1.000
_cell.angle_alpha   90.00
_cell.angle_beta   90.00
_cell.angle_gamma   90.00
#
_symmetry.space_group_name_H-M   'P 1'
#
loop_
_entity.id
_entity.type
_entity.pdbx_description
1 polymer ?
#
loop_
_entity_poly.entity_id
_entity_poly.type
_entity_poly.pdbx_seq_one_letter_code
_entity_poly.pdbx_strand_id
1 'polypeptide(L)'
;MRCGWVRKLQIRDWKWYILLITVGIIATMPLSFVQEFVSRVTENNGGLIMILVELVIWIIVNGLCVLLVLAVRQIPVQYARRTAVGGYAKNLGSARQYIPLKLNASGVMPIIFAQAIMFAPAYLGQAIGNNSLGQWMQASFSDIFGLWYNVLFGVLNHCFYVFLYCNYSSDKQNG
;
A
#
# COMPACT_ATOMS: atom_id res chain seq x y z
N MET A 1 -25.02 14.08 6.86
CA MET A 1 -25.64 12.96 6.12
C MET A 1 -24.99 12.61 4.75
N ARG A 2 -24.08 13.42 4.17
CA ARG A 2 -23.47 13.11 2.84
C ARG A 2 -22.20 12.20 2.88
N CYS A 3 -21.55 12.00 4.04
CA CYS A 3 -20.30 11.20 4.11
C CYS A 3 -20.48 9.69 3.90
N GLY A 4 -21.65 9.12 4.22
CA GLY A 4 -21.88 7.68 4.09
C GLY A 4 -21.90 7.17 2.65
N TRP A 5 -22.32 8.02 1.71
CA TRP A 5 -22.41 7.69 0.28
C TRP A 5 -21.03 7.65 -0.38
N VAL A 6 -20.16 8.62 -0.05
CA VAL A 6 -18.76 8.66 -0.52
C VAL A 6 -18.00 7.42 -0.04
N ARG A 7 -18.22 6.99 1.21
CA ARG A 7 -17.57 5.78 1.75
C ARG A 7 -18.06 4.49 1.08
N LYS A 8 -19.37 4.37 0.81
CA LYS A 8 -19.92 3.18 0.14
C LYS A 8 -19.49 3.07 -1.32
N LEU A 9 -19.46 4.19 -2.06
CA LEU A 9 -18.89 4.21 -3.40
C LEU A 9 -17.40 3.87 -3.37
N GLN A 10 -16.64 4.53 -2.49
CA GLN A 10 -15.20 4.34 -2.41
C GLN A 10 -14.79 2.93 -1.91
N ILE A 11 -15.62 2.19 -1.18
CA ILE A 11 -15.28 0.80 -0.83
C ILE A 11 -15.74 -0.17 -1.93
N ARG A 12 -16.88 0.08 -2.57
CA ARG A 12 -17.42 -0.79 -3.62
C ARG A 12 -16.57 -0.71 -4.89
N ASP A 13 -16.25 0.49 -5.34
CA ASP A 13 -15.57 0.69 -6.63
C ASP A 13 -14.08 0.30 -6.53
N TRP A 14 -13.48 0.41 -5.34
CA TRP A 14 -12.10 0.04 -5.07
C TRP A 14 -11.84 -1.46 -5.02
N LYS A 15 -12.82 -2.23 -4.54
CA LYS A 15 -12.72 -3.70 -4.52
C LYS A 15 -12.61 -4.27 -5.93
N TRP A 16 -13.33 -3.69 -6.90
CA TRP A 16 -13.23 -4.11 -8.29
C TRP A 16 -11.88 -3.75 -8.91
N TYR A 17 -11.38 -2.55 -8.61
CA TYR A 17 -10.11 -2.08 -9.16
C TYR A 17 -8.90 -2.90 -8.68
N ILE A 18 -8.82 -3.25 -7.40
CA ILE A 18 -7.70 -4.06 -6.91
C ILE A 18 -7.73 -5.50 -7.45
N LEU A 19 -8.92 -6.05 -7.73
CA LEU A 19 -9.04 -7.36 -8.37
C LEU A 19 -8.49 -7.32 -9.80
N LEU A 20 -8.79 -6.26 -10.57
CA LEU A 20 -8.24 -6.10 -11.91
C LEU A 20 -6.71 -5.98 -11.91
N ILE A 21 -6.15 -5.19 -10.99
CA ILE A 21 -4.69 -5.07 -10.85
C ILE A 21 -4.07 -6.40 -10.46
N THR A 22 -4.67 -7.10 -9.50
CA THR A 22 -4.15 -8.39 -9.02
C THR A 22 -4.12 -9.41 -10.15
N VAL A 23 -5.19 -9.50 -10.94
CA VAL A 23 -5.24 -10.40 -12.12
C VAL A 23 -4.18 -10.01 -13.16
N GLY A 24 -3.98 -8.72 -13.41
CA GLY A 24 -2.96 -8.23 -14.34
C GLY A 24 -1.54 -8.64 -13.93
N ILE A 25 -1.20 -8.52 -12.64
CA ILE A 25 0.12 -8.92 -12.12
C ILE A 25 0.28 -10.45 -12.17
N ILE A 26 -0.76 -11.21 -11.83
CA ILE A 26 -0.71 -12.68 -11.88
C ILE A 26 -0.50 -13.18 -13.32
N ALA A 27 -1.09 -12.50 -14.31
CA ALA A 27 -0.95 -12.87 -15.72
C ALA A 27 0.49 -12.70 -16.27
N THR A 28 1.28 -11.76 -15.73
CA THR A 28 2.66 -11.49 -16.19
C THR A 28 3.74 -12.26 -15.42
N MET A 29 3.42 -12.77 -14.22
CA MET A 29 4.33 -13.61 -13.44
C MET A 29 4.90 -14.84 -14.20
N PRO A 30 4.11 -15.68 -14.89
CA PRO A 30 4.65 -16.88 -15.55
C PRO A 30 5.68 -16.54 -16.64
N LEU A 31 5.46 -15.43 -17.36
CA LEU A 31 6.41 -14.96 -18.38
C LEU A 31 7.74 -14.52 -17.76
N SER A 32 7.69 -13.87 -16.60
CA SER A 32 8.86 -13.38 -15.88
C SER A 32 9.75 -14.54 -15.41
N PHE A 33 9.16 -15.64 -14.92
CA PHE A 33 9.91 -16.84 -14.53
C PHE A 33 10.59 -17.53 -15.71
N VAL A 34 9.93 -17.59 -16.86
CA VAL A 34 10.52 -18.18 -18.08
C VAL A 34 11.66 -17.32 -18.60
N GLN A 35 11.52 -15.99 -18.61
CA GLN A 35 12.59 -15.08 -19.03
C GLN A 35 13.84 -15.19 -18.15
N GLU A 36 13.66 -15.26 -16.84
CA GLU A 36 14.78 -15.44 -15.91
C GLU A 36 15.46 -16.80 -16.11
N PHE A 37 14.68 -17.88 -16.26
CA PHE A 37 15.22 -19.21 -16.52
C PHE A 37 16.00 -19.26 -17.84
N VAL A 38 15.47 -18.66 -18.92
CA VAL A 38 16.15 -18.62 -20.23
C VAL A 38 17.43 -17.79 -20.17
N SER A 39 17.40 -16.60 -19.53
CA SER A 39 18.58 -15.75 -19.42
C SER A 39 19.68 -16.42 -18.59
N ARG A 40 19.34 -17.06 -17.47
CA ARG A 40 20.32 -17.71 -16.59
C ARG A 40 20.88 -19.01 -17.13
N VAL A 41 20.10 -19.78 -17.90
CA VAL A 41 20.52 -21.08 -18.48
C VAL A 41 21.23 -20.91 -19.82
N THR A 42 20.84 -19.93 -20.65
CA THR A 42 21.35 -19.78 -22.02
C THR A 42 22.51 -18.79 -22.12
N GLU A 43 22.50 -17.71 -21.33
CA GLU A 43 23.52 -16.64 -21.43
C GLU A 43 24.69 -16.82 -20.45
N ASN A 44 24.75 -17.97 -19.76
CA ASN A 44 25.83 -18.37 -18.83
C ASN A 44 26.14 -17.32 -17.73
N ASN A 45 25.12 -16.53 -17.35
CA ASN A 45 25.25 -15.34 -16.52
C ASN A 45 25.00 -15.66 -15.04
N GLY A 46 25.75 -16.63 -14.51
CA GLY A 46 25.70 -17.09 -13.11
C GLY A 46 25.20 -18.53 -12.90
N GLY A 47 24.71 -19.21 -13.94
CA GLY A 47 24.32 -20.62 -13.90
C GLY A 47 23.24 -20.97 -12.85
N LEU A 48 23.12 -22.27 -12.53
CA LEU A 48 22.14 -22.77 -11.56
C LEU A 48 22.38 -22.26 -10.12
N ILE A 49 23.61 -21.83 -9.80
CA ILE A 49 23.95 -21.38 -8.44
C ILE A 49 23.34 -20.01 -8.11
N MET A 50 23.27 -19.10 -9.10
CA MET A 50 22.67 -17.76 -8.93
C MET A 50 21.16 -17.86 -8.67
N ILE A 51 20.47 -18.75 -9.41
CA ILE A 51 19.04 -19.04 -9.22
C ILE A 51 18.76 -19.56 -7.81
N LEU A 52 19.63 -20.43 -7.29
CA LEU A 52 19.46 -21.00 -5.96
C LEU A 52 19.59 -19.94 -4.86
N VAL A 53 20.57 -19.02 -4.99
CA VAL A 53 20.74 -17.90 -4.05
C VAL A 53 19.53 -16.95 -4.11
N GLU A 54 19.06 -16.61 -5.30
CA GLU A 54 17.89 -15.76 -5.48
C GLU A 54 16.62 -16.37 -4.87
N LEU A 55 16.39 -17.68 -5.07
CA LEU A 55 15.24 -18.39 -4.52
C LEU A 55 15.27 -18.42 -2.99
N VAL A 56 16.44 -18.58 -2.39
CA VAL A 56 16.62 -18.50 -0.92
C VAL A 56 16.30 -17.11 -0.40
N ILE A 57 16.82 -16.05 -1.05
CA ILE A 57 16.52 -14.67 -0.67
C ILE A 57 15.02 -14.38 -0.81
N TRP A 58 14.39 -14.84 -1.89
CA TRP A 58 12.97 -14.65 -2.14
C TRP A 58 12.11 -15.27 -1.03
N ILE A 59 12.43 -16.49 -0.59
CA ILE A 59 11.74 -17.14 0.53
C ILE A 59 11.94 -16.38 1.84
N ILE A 60 13.17 -15.92 2.13
CA ILE A 60 13.48 -15.16 3.36
C ILE A 60 12.68 -13.86 3.40
N VAL A 61 12.69 -13.07 2.31
CA VAL A 61 11.98 -11.79 2.24
C VAL A 61 10.46 -11.99 2.37
N ASN A 62 9.90 -12.99 1.69
CA ASN A 62 8.47 -13.31 1.83
C ASN A 62 8.12 -13.73 3.26
N GLY A 63 8.96 -14.56 3.91
CA GLY A 63 8.77 -14.94 5.31
C GLY A 63 8.81 -13.76 6.28
N LEU A 64 9.77 -12.86 6.12
CA LEU A 64 9.86 -11.62 6.91
C LEU A 64 8.63 -10.73 6.71
N CYS A 65 8.14 -10.60 5.48
CA CYS A 65 6.95 -9.84 5.16
C CYS A 65 5.71 -10.40 5.88
N VAL A 66 5.52 -11.73 5.86
CA VAL A 66 4.42 -12.39 6.58
C VAL A 66 4.49 -12.15 8.09
N LEU A 67 5.68 -12.28 8.69
CA LEU A 67 5.88 -12.02 10.12
C LEU A 67 5.50 -10.57 10.50
N LEU A 68 5.83 -9.60 9.65
CA LEU A 68 5.45 -8.19 9.85
C LEU A 68 3.94 -7.96 9.74
N VAL A 69 3.26 -8.62 8.81
CA VAL A 69 1.81 -8.47 8.61
C VAL A 69 1.02 -9.11 9.76
N LEU A 70 1.51 -10.22 10.31
CA LEU A 70 0.88 -10.93 11.43
C LEU A 70 1.12 -10.26 12.79
N ALA A 71 2.00 -9.25 12.86
CA ALA A 71 2.27 -8.53 14.09
C ALA A 71 1.07 -7.68 14.53
N VAL A 72 0.31 -8.14 15.53
CA VAL A 72 -0.79 -7.39 16.15
C VAL A 72 -0.49 -7.16 17.63
N ARG A 73 -0.45 -5.90 18.06
CA ARG A 73 -0.25 -5.55 19.47
C ARG A 73 -1.61 -5.28 20.12
N GLN A 74 -1.94 -6.08 21.14
CA GLN A 74 -3.14 -5.89 21.95
C GLN A 74 -2.79 -5.09 23.22
N ILE A 75 -3.37 -3.90 23.37
CA ILE A 75 -3.19 -3.07 24.57
C ILE A 75 -4.44 -3.22 25.44
N PRO A 76 -4.32 -3.70 26.70
CA PRO A 76 -5.47 -3.81 27.59
C PRO A 76 -5.96 -2.40 27.96
N VAL A 77 -7.25 -2.14 27.75
CA VAL A 77 -7.87 -0.88 28.15
C VAL A 77 -8.96 -1.16 29.16
N GLN A 78 -8.96 -0.40 30.26
CA GLN A 78 -10.05 -0.39 31.20
C GLN A 78 -10.95 0.80 30.84
N TYR A 79 -12.09 0.52 30.21
CA TYR A 79 -13.09 1.58 30.01
C TYR A 79 -13.64 1.98 31.37
N ALA A 80 -13.40 3.23 31.77
CA ALA A 80 -14.00 3.81 32.97
C ALA A 80 -15.50 3.98 32.72
N ARG A 81 -16.30 2.95 33.01
CA ARG A 81 -17.76 3.07 33.07
C ARG A 81 -18.06 3.94 34.30
N ARG A 82 -18.56 5.17 34.09
CA ARG A 82 -19.09 5.97 35.20
C ARG A 82 -20.27 5.20 35.79
N THR A 83 -20.09 4.67 36.99
CA THR A 83 -21.17 4.21 37.86
C THR A 83 -22.00 5.43 38.24
N ALA A 84 -22.90 5.83 37.35
CA ALA A 84 -24.00 6.72 37.70
C ALA A 84 -25.01 5.86 38.47
N VAL A 85 -25.43 6.35 39.64
CA VAL A 85 -26.41 5.76 40.57
C VAL A 85 -25.79 4.83 41.62
N GLY A 86 -25.92 5.29 42.87
CA GLY A 86 -25.38 4.66 44.07
C GLY A 86 -25.93 3.26 44.33
N GLY A 87 -25.08 2.45 44.93
CA GLY A 87 -25.41 1.10 45.33
C GLY A 87 -24.16 0.25 45.30
N TYR A 88 -23.91 -0.45 46.40
CA TYR A 88 -22.75 -1.29 46.72
C TYR A 88 -22.61 -2.54 45.82
N ALA A 89 -22.92 -2.42 44.52
CA ALA A 89 -22.60 -3.39 43.49
C ALA A 89 -21.13 -3.20 43.11
N LYS A 90 -20.31 -3.89 43.90
CA LYS A 90 -18.93 -4.29 43.64
C LYS A 90 -18.64 -4.27 42.15
N ASN A 91 -17.49 -3.69 41.81
CA ASN A 91 -16.74 -3.81 40.56
C ASN A 91 -16.61 -5.29 40.12
N LEU A 92 -17.70 -5.94 39.71
CA LEU A 92 -17.74 -7.34 39.37
C LEU A 92 -17.61 -7.45 37.85
N GLY A 93 -16.35 -7.65 37.44
CA GLY A 93 -16.02 -8.14 36.11
C GLY A 93 -16.23 -7.12 34.99
N SER A 94 -15.45 -6.04 34.99
CA SER A 94 -15.19 -5.33 33.74
C SER A 94 -14.40 -6.30 32.84
N ALA A 95 -15.10 -6.97 31.91
CA ALA A 95 -14.47 -7.83 30.92
C ALA A 95 -13.32 -7.04 30.29
N ARG A 96 -12.09 -7.55 30.37
CA ARG A 96 -10.91 -6.88 29.80
C ARG A 96 -11.17 -6.63 28.32
N GLN A 97 -11.45 -5.39 27.97
CA GLN A 97 -11.78 -5.01 26.61
C GLN A 97 -10.50 -4.48 25.96
N TYR A 98 -10.05 -5.19 24.93
CA TYR A 98 -8.84 -4.83 24.20
C TYR A 98 -9.22 -3.99 22.98
N ILE A 99 -8.47 -2.93 22.73
CA ILE A 99 -8.52 -2.22 21.45
C ILE A 99 -7.40 -2.82 20.59
N PRO A 100 -7.71 -3.66 19.58
CA PRO A 100 -6.69 -4.18 18.69
C PRO A 100 -6.20 -3.05 17.77
N LEU A 101 -4.93 -2.68 17.90
CA LEU A 101 -4.28 -1.77 16.96
C LEU A 101 -3.54 -2.61 15.92
N LYS A 102 -3.96 -2.49 14.65
CA LYS A 102 -3.26 -3.09 13.51
C LYS A 102 -2.09 -2.18 13.13
N LEU A 103 -0.90 -2.76 12.95
CA LEU A 103 0.32 -2.03 12.57
C LEU A 103 0.23 -1.48 11.14
N ASN A 104 -0.49 -2.17 10.25
CA ASN A 104 -0.78 -1.72 8.89
C ASN A 104 -2.26 -1.33 8.75
N ALA A 105 -2.57 -0.08 9.08
CA ALA A 105 -3.94 0.46 9.02
C ALA A 105 -4.28 1.11 7.66
N SER A 106 -3.34 1.19 6.73
CA SER A 106 -3.54 1.86 5.44
C SER A 106 -3.51 0.85 4.31
N GLY A 107 -4.65 0.74 3.61
CA GLY A 107 -4.79 -0.16 2.46
C GLY A 107 -3.99 0.31 1.25
N VAL A 108 -4.03 -0.49 0.20
CA VAL A 108 -3.33 -0.29 -1.10
C VAL A 108 -3.85 0.94 -1.88
N MET A 109 -4.77 1.70 -1.31
CA MET A 109 -5.48 2.78 -1.99
C MET A 109 -4.60 4.03 -2.30
N PRO A 110 -3.83 4.57 -1.33
CA PRO A 110 -3.03 5.77 -1.60
C PRO A 110 -1.90 5.52 -2.61
N ILE A 111 -1.27 4.34 -2.56
CA ILE A 111 -0.12 4.02 -3.40
C ILE A 111 -0.51 3.85 -4.87
N ILE A 112 -1.66 3.22 -5.17
CA ILE A 112 -2.06 3.02 -6.56
C ILE A 112 -2.46 4.34 -7.22
N PHE A 113 -3.10 5.24 -6.47
CA PHE A 113 -3.44 6.56 -6.99
C PHE A 113 -2.22 7.42 -7.30
N ALA A 114 -1.21 7.40 -6.43
CA ALA A 114 0.04 8.11 -6.68
C ALA A 114 0.70 7.60 -7.97
N GLN A 115 0.71 6.28 -8.20
CA GLN A 115 1.28 5.69 -9.40
C GLN A 115 0.47 6.01 -10.67
N ALA A 116 -0.86 6.03 -10.58
CA ALA A 116 -1.71 6.39 -11.72
C ALA A 116 -1.47 7.83 -12.18
N ILE A 117 -1.29 8.77 -11.23
CA ILE A 117 -0.99 10.17 -11.53
C ILE A 117 0.41 10.33 -12.12
N MET A 118 1.37 9.49 -11.72
CA MET A 118 2.72 9.48 -12.29
C MET A 118 2.77 9.17 -13.79
N PHE A 119 1.75 8.47 -14.30
CA PHE A 119 1.67 8.24 -15.74
C PHE A 119 1.37 9.52 -16.53
N ALA A 120 0.68 10.50 -15.94
CA ALA A 120 0.31 11.75 -16.64
C ALA A 120 1.52 12.59 -17.12
N PRO A 121 2.51 12.96 -16.28
CA PRO A 121 3.67 13.72 -16.74
C PRO A 121 4.55 12.92 -17.72
N ALA A 122 4.64 11.59 -17.56
CA ALA A 122 5.36 10.73 -18.50
C ALA A 122 4.73 10.75 -19.89
N TYR A 123 3.40 10.64 -19.98
CA TYR A 123 2.68 10.74 -21.26
C TYR A 123 2.71 12.14 -21.86
N LEU A 124 2.60 13.19 -21.05
CA LEU A 124 2.71 14.58 -21.54
C LEU A 124 4.11 14.88 -22.07
N GLY A 125 5.17 14.39 -21.41
CA GLY A 125 6.54 14.51 -21.91
C GLY A 125 6.73 13.85 -23.28
N GLN A 126 6.12 12.67 -23.49
CA GLN A 126 6.12 11.99 -24.79
C GLN A 126 5.30 12.75 -25.85
N ALA A 127 4.15 13.31 -25.48
CA ALA A 127 3.24 14.00 -26.41
C ALA A 127 3.75 15.37 -26.89
N ILE A 128 4.54 16.07 -26.07
CA ILE A 128 5.11 17.41 -26.37
C ILE A 128 6.44 17.30 -27.16
N GLY A 129 6.83 16.08 -27.57
CA GLY A 129 8.10 15.73 -28.20
C GLY A 129 8.70 16.80 -29.13
N ASN A 130 9.97 17.15 -28.84
CA ASN A 130 10.90 18.07 -29.53
C ASN A 130 11.19 19.44 -28.86
N ASN A 131 10.49 19.83 -27.79
CA ASN A 131 10.92 20.99 -26.98
C ASN A 131 11.90 20.56 -25.86
N SER A 132 12.87 21.42 -25.52
CA SER A 132 13.84 21.19 -24.43
C SER A 132 13.15 20.86 -23.10
N LEU A 133 11.98 21.47 -22.87
CA LEU A 133 11.13 21.22 -21.71
C LEU A 133 10.47 19.83 -21.75
N GLY A 134 10.06 19.35 -22.93
CA GLY A 134 9.51 18.00 -23.11
C GLY A 134 10.56 16.90 -22.88
N GLN A 135 11.78 17.10 -23.38
CA GLN A 135 12.90 16.19 -23.14
C GLN A 135 13.33 16.17 -21.66
N TRP A 136 13.36 17.34 -21.00
CA TRP A 136 13.65 17.42 -19.57
C TRP A 136 12.60 16.73 -18.71
N MET A 137 11.30 16.92 -19.03
CA MET A 137 10.21 16.24 -18.34
C MET A 137 10.27 14.72 -18.57
N GLN A 138 10.49 14.29 -19.81
CA GLN A 138 10.61 12.87 -20.12
C GLN A 138 11.79 12.24 -19.37
N ALA A 139 12.99 12.82 -19.42
CA ALA A 139 14.16 12.29 -18.74
C ALA A 139 14.02 12.28 -17.21
N SER A 140 13.39 13.30 -16.63
CA SER A 140 13.26 13.43 -15.16
C SER A 140 12.16 12.53 -14.58
N PHE A 141 11.15 12.16 -15.37
CA PHE A 141 10.02 11.33 -14.92
C PHE A 141 10.02 9.90 -15.48
N SER A 142 10.86 9.58 -16.48
CA SER A 142 11.07 8.20 -16.94
C SER A 142 12.09 7.44 -16.09
N ASP A 143 12.98 8.15 -15.41
CA ASP A 143 14.01 7.53 -14.57
C ASP A 143 13.45 7.22 -13.18
N ILE A 144 13.28 5.92 -12.89
CA ILE A 144 12.80 5.39 -11.60
C ILE A 144 13.79 5.70 -10.47
N PHE A 145 15.09 5.86 -10.78
CA PHE A 145 16.11 6.24 -9.82
C PHE A 145 16.34 7.75 -9.76
N GLY A 146 15.67 8.51 -10.62
CA GLY A 146 15.74 9.96 -10.64
C GLY A 146 15.26 10.56 -9.31
N LEU A 147 16.00 11.56 -8.82
CA LEU A 147 15.61 12.27 -7.60
C LEU A 147 14.22 12.91 -7.75
N TRP A 148 13.93 13.48 -8.92
CA TRP A 148 12.67 14.17 -9.18
C TRP A 148 11.47 13.22 -9.19
N TYR A 149 11.63 12.04 -9.78
CA TYR A 149 10.63 10.97 -9.74
C TYR A 149 10.34 10.54 -8.29
N ASN A 150 11.37 10.21 -7.52
CA ASN A 150 11.21 9.72 -6.15
C ASN A 150 10.62 10.77 -5.19
N VAL A 151 11.02 12.03 -5.33
CA VAL A 151 10.47 13.15 -4.53
C VAL A 151 9.00 13.35 -4.86
N LEU A 152 8.63 13.47 -6.14
CA LEU A 152 7.24 13.63 -6.54
C LEU A 152 6.40 12.41 -6.09
N PHE A 153 6.93 11.19 -6.20
CA PHE A 153 6.25 9.96 -5.80
C PHE A 153 5.98 9.93 -4.30
N GLY A 154 7.01 10.25 -3.50
CA GLY A 154 6.90 10.32 -2.04
C GLY A 154 5.91 11.39 -1.58
N VAL A 155 5.96 12.59 -2.18
CA VAL A 155 5.05 13.70 -1.83
C VAL A 155 3.61 13.35 -2.18
N LEU A 156 3.35 12.84 -3.40
CA LEU A 156 2.00 12.45 -3.80
C LEU A 156 1.46 11.33 -2.90
N ASN A 157 2.25 10.30 -2.62
CA ASN A 157 1.86 9.22 -1.71
C ASN A 157 1.52 9.75 -0.31
N HIS A 158 2.36 10.62 0.26
CA HIS A 158 2.11 11.22 1.58
C HIS A 158 0.85 12.10 1.60
N CYS A 159 0.66 12.96 0.60
CA CYS A 159 -0.52 13.82 0.49
C CYS A 159 -1.82 13.00 0.41
N PHE A 160 -1.86 11.98 -0.45
CA PHE A 160 -3.04 11.10 -0.57
C PHE A 160 -3.28 10.28 0.71
N TYR A 161 -2.21 9.80 1.35
CA TYR A 161 -2.30 9.10 2.63
C TYR A 161 -2.93 9.97 3.71
N VAL A 162 -2.43 11.20 3.90
CA VAL A 162 -2.92 12.13 4.92
C VAL A 162 -4.36 12.56 4.62
N PHE A 163 -4.68 12.84 3.36
CA PHE A 163 -6.05 13.16 2.96
C PHE A 163 -7.03 12.03 3.31
N LEU A 164 -6.72 10.79 2.95
CA LEU A 164 -7.59 9.65 3.24
C LEU A 164 -7.68 9.36 4.75
N TYR A 165 -6.57 9.49 5.47
CA TYR A 165 -6.53 9.30 6.92
C TYR A 165 -7.36 10.36 7.66
N CYS A 166 -7.24 11.64 7.27
CA CYS A 166 -7.99 12.74 7.85
C CYS A 166 -9.51 12.56 7.64
N ASN A 167 -9.92 12.18 6.44
CA ASN A 167 -11.32 11.86 6.15
C ASN A 167 -11.83 10.67 6.99
N TYR A 168 -11.01 9.65 7.20
CA TYR A 168 -11.39 8.49 8.03
C TYR A 168 -11.53 8.84 9.52
N SER A 169 -10.62 9.67 10.06
CA SER A 169 -10.64 10.08 11.47
C SER A 169 -11.81 10.98 11.84
N SER A 170 -12.23 11.87 10.92
CA SER A 170 -13.35 12.80 11.14
C SER A 170 -14.69 12.09 11.35
N ASP A 171 -14.88 10.94 10.69
CA ASP A 171 -16.10 10.16 10.81
C ASP A 171 -16.18 9.32 12.11
N LYS A 172 -15.07 9.07 12.81
CA LYS A 172 -15.08 8.35 14.11
C LYS A 172 -15.43 9.24 15.30
N GLN A 173 -15.32 10.56 15.16
CA GLN A 173 -15.66 11.54 16.19
C GLN A 173 -17.13 12.00 16.12
N ASN A 174 -17.77 11.82 14.96
CA ASN A 174 -19.14 12.26 14.67
C ASN A 174 -20.20 11.14 14.71
N GLY A 175 -19.86 9.97 15.25
CA GLY A 175 -20.72 8.78 15.29
C GLY A 175 -20.68 8.05 16.63
#